data_AF-A0A7V3CVC5-F1
#
_entry.id   AF-A0A7V3CVC5-F1
#
_cell.length_a   1.000
_cell.length_b   1.000
_cell.length_c   1.000
_cell.angle_alpha   90.00
_cell.angle_beta   90.00
_cell.angle_gamma   90.00
#
_symmetry.space_group_name_H-M   'P 1'
#
loop_
_entity.id
_entity.type
_entity.pdbx_description
1 polymer ?
#
loop_
_entity_poly.entity_id
_entity_poly.type
_entity_poly.pdbx_seq_one_letter_code
_entity_poly.pdbx_strand_id
1 'polypeptide(L)'
;TQEFSDAWFIGFTPQITAGVWVGFDDHRIKFGGSFGQGASAALPIWAIFMHDVYEKLNLPVEDFTPPASGNVVEVTFCRESIYELGQPRLISKDCRTGGLTDIINKKDIPPPFDVMLDREPRFNPYQYQDTTTFQRDNKFRSN
;
A
#
# COMPACT_ATOMS: atom_id res chain seq x y z
N THR A 1 18.28 1.32 -2.64
CA THR A 1 17.56 1.82 -3.83
C THR A 1 18.28 1.35 -5.08
N GLN A 2 17.74 1.67 -6.25
CA GLN A 2 17.92 0.96 -7.53
C GLN A 2 19.23 0.16 -7.66
N GLU A 3 19.11 -1.13 -7.99
CA GLU A 3 20.23 -2.09 -8.08
C GLU A 3 21.00 -2.36 -6.76
N PHE A 4 20.34 -2.36 -5.59
CA PHE A 4 20.99 -2.63 -4.30
C PHE A 4 22.19 -1.70 -4.00
N SER A 5 22.10 -0.43 -4.39
CA SER A 5 23.16 0.55 -4.15
C SER A 5 23.07 1.17 -2.74
N ASP A 6 21.85 1.21 -2.20
CA ASP A 6 21.56 1.81 -0.89
C ASP A 6 20.62 0.91 -0.09
N ALA A 7 20.88 0.80 1.20
CA ALA A 7 19.98 0.18 2.15
C ALA A 7 19.48 1.25 3.12
N TRP A 8 18.17 1.45 3.20
CA TRP A 8 17.54 2.39 4.14
C TRP A 8 16.62 1.64 5.08
N PHE A 9 16.60 2.06 6.35
CA PHE A 9 15.56 1.69 7.29
C PHE A 9 15.17 2.91 8.12
N ILE A 10 13.87 3.20 8.21
CA ILE A 10 13.31 4.31 8.99
C ILE A 10 12.21 3.73 9.86
N GLY A 11 12.24 4.07 11.14
CA GLY A 11 11.25 3.65 12.12
C GLY A 11 11.09 4.70 13.20
N PHE A 12 10.01 4.59 13.97
CA PHE A 12 9.66 5.56 14.98
C PHE A 12 8.83 4.97 16.11
N THR A 13 8.85 5.67 17.23
CA THR A 13 7.96 5.54 18.39
C THR A 13 7.29 6.90 18.63
N PRO A 14 6.34 7.04 19.57
CA PRO A 14 5.74 8.35 19.86
C PRO A 14 6.77 9.43 20.22
N GLN A 15 7.93 9.03 20.78
CA GLN A 15 8.93 9.96 21.27
C GLN A 15 10.13 10.15 20.33
N ILE A 16 10.46 9.16 19.49
CA ILE A 16 11.70 9.17 18.70
C ILE A 16 11.47 8.66 17.28
N THR A 17 12.03 9.37 16.31
CA THR A 17 12.18 8.91 14.93
C THR A 17 13.66 8.74 14.61
N ALA A 18 14.02 7.62 14.00
CA ALA A 18 15.38 7.37 13.54
C ALA A 18 15.40 6.76 12.15
N GLY A 19 16.40 7.14 11.36
CA GLY A 19 16.65 6.62 10.03
C GLY A 19 18.12 6.20 9.91
N VAL A 20 18.35 5.04 9.30
CA VAL A 20 19.68 4.52 9.01
C VAL A 20 19.80 4.32 7.51
N TRP A 21 20.92 4.77 6.97
CA TRP A 21 21.38 4.47 5.63
C TRP A 21 22.69 3.69 5.69
N VAL A 22 22.81 2.73 4.79
CA VAL A 22 24.07 2.03 4.52
C VAL A 22 24.26 2.01 3.01
N GLY A 23 25.44 2.44 2.57
CA GLY A 23 25.83 2.48 1.18
C GLY A 23 27.33 2.75 1.06
N PHE A 24 27.76 2.98 -0.17
CA PHE A 24 29.15 3.33 -0.49
C PHE A 24 29.18 4.76 -1.02
N ASP A 25 30.20 5.53 -0.65
CA ASP A 25 30.41 6.87 -1.20
C ASP A 25 30.60 6.86 -2.72
N ASP A 26 31.24 5.80 -3.25
CA ASP A 26 31.30 5.54 -4.69
C ASP A 26 30.07 4.73 -5.12
N HIS A 27 29.11 5.42 -5.74
CA HIS A 27 27.83 4.85 -6.18
C HIS A 27 27.96 3.77 -7.27
N ARG A 28 29.16 3.55 -7.82
CA ARG A 28 29.43 2.42 -8.72
C ARG A 28 29.50 1.09 -7.98
N ILE A 29 29.81 1.12 -6.68
CA ILE A 29 29.88 -0.05 -5.81
C ILE A 29 28.47 -0.36 -5.31
N LYS A 30 28.10 -1.64 -5.37
CA LYS A 30 26.77 -2.13 -5.01
C LYS A 30 26.89 -3.30 -4.06
N PHE A 31 25.86 -3.49 -3.24
CA PHE A 31 25.76 -4.70 -2.44
C PHE A 31 25.49 -5.92 -3.33
N GLY A 32 26.03 -7.08 -2.94
CA GLY A 32 25.72 -8.34 -3.60
C GLY A 32 24.33 -8.84 -3.23
N GLY A 33 23.38 -8.87 -4.16
CA GLY A 33 22.07 -9.50 -3.96
C GLY A 33 21.32 -8.99 -2.73
N SER A 34 20.80 -9.90 -1.89
CA SER A 34 19.95 -9.58 -0.75
C SER A 34 20.63 -8.81 0.38
N PHE A 35 21.97 -8.70 0.37
CA PHE A 35 22.70 -7.90 1.36
C PHE A 35 22.38 -6.41 1.26
N GLY A 36 22.01 -5.90 0.08
CA GLY A 36 21.65 -4.48 -0.10
C GLY A 36 20.19 -4.14 0.24
N GLN A 37 19.45 -5.09 0.78
CA GLN A 37 18.10 -4.81 1.27
C GLN A 37 18.18 -4.00 2.56
N GLY A 38 17.28 -3.02 2.72
CA GLY A 38 17.14 -2.24 3.95
C GLY A 38 17.03 -3.09 5.21
N ALA A 39 16.27 -4.20 5.12
CA ALA A 39 16.10 -5.16 6.21
C ALA A 39 17.38 -5.93 6.59
N SER A 40 18.32 -6.10 5.65
CA SER A 40 19.56 -6.86 5.87
C SER A 40 20.70 -5.97 6.35
N ALA A 41 20.85 -4.78 5.78
CA ALA A 41 21.99 -3.90 6.04
C ALA A 41 21.69 -2.74 7.01
N ALA A 42 20.52 -2.09 6.90
CA ALA A 42 20.21 -0.90 7.69
C ALA A 42 19.41 -1.19 8.97
N LEU A 43 18.45 -2.12 8.92
CA LEU A 43 17.59 -2.48 10.06
C LEU A 43 18.38 -2.98 11.29
N PRO A 44 19.39 -3.86 11.18
CA PRO A 44 20.12 -4.31 12.37
C PRO A 44 20.81 -3.16 13.14
N ILE A 45 21.38 -2.18 12.42
CA ILE A 45 21.99 -0.99 13.01
C ILE A 45 20.92 -0.14 13.70
N TRP A 46 19.77 0.07 13.05
CA TRP A 46 18.64 0.81 13.63
C TRP A 46 18.14 0.15 14.91
N ALA A 47 18.01 -1.18 14.91
CA ALA A 47 17.51 -1.93 16.07
C ALA A 47 18.45 -1.83 17.28
N ILE A 48 19.76 -1.96 17.06
CA ILE A 48 20.77 -1.78 18.13
C ILE A 48 20.73 -0.34 18.65
N PHE A 49 20.70 0.65 17.76
CA PHE A 49 20.63 2.05 18.14
C PHE A 49 19.39 2.36 19.00
N MET A 50 18.20 1.92 18.56
CA MET A 50 16.96 2.19 19.29
C MET A 50 16.92 1.46 20.63
N HIS A 51 17.45 0.24 20.71
CA HIS A 51 17.59 -0.50 21.97
C HIS A 51 18.45 0.30 22.97
N ASP A 52 19.65 0.70 22.56
CA ASP A 52 20.57 1.50 23.37
C ASP A 52 19.96 2.83 23.82
N VAL A 53 19.23 3.50 22.93
CA VAL A 53 18.56 4.77 23.23
C VAL A 53 17.50 4.58 24.31
N TYR A 54 16.66 3.56 24.19
CA TYR A 54 15.61 3.27 25.18
C TYR A 54 16.20 2.89 26.53
N GLU A 55 17.27 2.09 26.55
CA GLU A 55 17.97 1.72 27.79
C GLU A 55 18.65 2.92 28.46
N LYS A 56 19.40 3.72 27.70
CA LYS A 56 20.23 4.81 28.27
C LYS A 56 19.43 6.04 28.67
N LEU A 57 18.35 6.34 27.94
CA LEU A 57 17.51 7.50 28.21
C LEU A 57 16.32 7.17 29.12
N ASN A 58 16.12 5.90 29.48
CA ASN A 58 14.99 5.42 30.27
C ASN A 58 13.63 5.87 29.68
N LEU A 59 13.52 5.65 28.37
CA LEU A 59 12.32 5.59 27.52
C LEU A 59 11.05 5.01 28.14
N PRO A 60 9.95 5.74 28.45
CA PRO A 60 8.67 5.05 28.59
C PRO A 60 8.27 4.36 27.29
N VAL A 61 7.72 3.15 27.40
CA VAL A 61 7.08 2.45 26.28
C VAL A 61 5.68 3.02 26.13
N GLU A 62 5.42 3.71 25.03
CA GLU A 62 4.14 4.35 24.73
C GLU A 62 3.60 3.88 23.38
N ASP A 63 2.28 3.80 23.29
CA ASP A 63 1.57 3.53 22.04
C ASP A 63 1.10 4.83 21.38
N PHE A 64 0.89 4.79 20.07
CA PHE A 64 0.24 5.88 19.36
C PHE A 64 -1.24 5.97 19.77
N THR A 65 -1.64 7.12 20.30
CA THR A 65 -3.05 7.38 20.60
C THR A 65 -3.80 7.75 19.32
N PRO A 66 -5.00 7.20 19.08
CA PRO A 66 -5.85 7.65 17.98
C PRO A 66 -6.10 9.16 18.04
N PRO A 67 -6.27 9.84 16.89
CA PRO A 67 -6.53 11.27 16.87
C PRO A 67 -7.81 11.63 17.65
N ALA A 68 -7.75 12.67 18.50
CA ALA A 68 -8.88 13.14 19.30
C ALA A 68 -10.10 13.58 18.45
N SER A 69 -9.92 13.81 17.14
CA SER A 69 -10.99 14.11 16.21
C SER A 69 -12.02 12.98 16.05
N GLY A 70 -11.68 11.74 16.43
CA GLY A 70 -12.56 10.57 16.27
C GLY A 70 -12.78 10.17 14.81
N ASN A 71 -11.97 10.70 13.88
CA ASN A 71 -12.09 10.43 12.45
C ASN A 71 -11.41 9.15 12.01
N VAL A 72 -10.65 8.47 12.89
CA VAL A 72 -10.09 7.14 12.62
C VAL A 72 -10.90 6.13 13.42
N VAL A 73 -11.49 5.16 12.74
CA VAL A 73 -12.38 4.15 13.33
C VAL A 73 -11.98 2.76 12.90
N GLU A 74 -12.24 1.77 13.75
CA GLU A 74 -12.07 0.37 13.44
C GLU A 74 -13.34 -0.17 12.75
N VAL A 75 -13.19 -0.82 11.60
CA VAL A 75 -14.29 -1.38 10.83
C VAL A 75 -13.93 -2.76 10.29
N THR A 76 -14.93 -3.60 10.08
CA THR A 76 -14.74 -4.93 9.50
C THR A 76 -15.05 -4.92 8.01
N PHE A 77 -14.06 -5.28 7.21
CA PHE A 77 -14.13 -5.42 5.76
C PHE A 77 -14.44 -6.85 5.33
N CYS A 78 -15.04 -6.99 4.16
CA CYS A 78 -15.29 -8.28 3.54
C CYS A 78 -14.04 -8.82 2.84
N ARG A 79 -13.60 -10.04 3.18
CA ARG A 79 -12.35 -10.62 2.64
C ARG A 79 -12.36 -10.80 1.12
N GLU A 80 -13.43 -11.33 0.54
CA GLU A 80 -13.55 -11.50 -0.92
C GLU A 80 -13.49 -10.16 -1.67
N SER A 81 -14.08 -9.10 -1.10
CA SER A 81 -14.03 -7.77 -1.70
C SER A 81 -12.59 -7.25 -1.82
N ILE A 82 -11.75 -7.55 -0.82
CA ILE A 82 -10.33 -7.15 -0.80
C ILE A 82 -9.49 -8.07 -1.69
N TYR A 83 -9.55 -9.38 -1.46
CA TYR A 83 -8.60 -10.34 -2.03
C TYR A 83 -8.98 -10.83 -3.44
N GLU A 84 -10.27 -10.83 -3.78
CA GLU A 84 -10.74 -11.34 -5.08
C GLU A 84 -11.13 -10.21 -6.03
N LEU A 85 -11.76 -9.14 -5.52
CA LEU A 85 -12.27 -8.04 -6.36
C LEU A 85 -11.36 -6.81 -6.37
N GLY A 86 -10.43 -6.68 -5.42
CA GLY A 86 -9.55 -5.53 -5.29
C GLY A 86 -10.27 -4.22 -4.92
N GLN A 87 -11.53 -4.30 -4.48
CA GLN A 87 -12.32 -3.16 -4.05
C GLN A 87 -12.82 -3.40 -2.62
N PRO A 88 -12.23 -2.75 -1.61
CA PRO A 88 -12.63 -2.94 -0.22
C PRO A 88 -14.10 -2.52 0.01
N ARG A 89 -14.88 -3.42 0.61
CA ARG A 89 -16.25 -3.19 1.06
C ARG A 89 -16.41 -3.61 2.51
N LEU A 90 -17.36 -3.00 3.22
CA LEU A 90 -17.66 -3.43 4.58
C LEU A 90 -18.32 -4.81 4.59
N ILE A 91 -18.13 -5.55 5.69
CA ILE A 91 -18.79 -6.84 5.88
C ILE A 91 -20.31 -6.69 5.80
N SER A 92 -20.96 -7.62 5.11
CA SER A 92 -22.40 -7.72 4.99
C SER A 92 -22.83 -9.19 5.04
N LYS A 93 -24.13 -9.46 4.96
CA LYS A 93 -24.67 -10.82 4.85
C LYS A 93 -24.24 -11.52 3.56
N ASP A 94 -23.94 -10.75 2.52
CA ASP A 94 -23.52 -11.25 1.22
C ASP A 94 -22.05 -11.69 1.25
N CYS A 95 -21.29 -11.24 2.24
CA CYS A 95 -19.90 -11.62 2.44
C CYS A 95 -19.79 -13.02 3.03
N ARG A 96 -19.33 -13.99 2.25
CA ARG A 96 -19.26 -15.41 2.64
C ARG A 96 -17.89 -15.82 3.18
N THR A 97 -16.86 -15.04 2.87
CA THR A 97 -15.46 -15.31 3.22
C THR A 97 -15.07 -14.81 4.62
N GLY A 98 -16.00 -14.13 5.31
CA GLY A 98 -15.77 -13.56 6.63
C GLY A 98 -15.11 -12.19 6.61
N GLY A 99 -14.84 -11.69 7.82
CA GLY A 99 -14.34 -10.33 8.04
C GLY A 99 -12.82 -10.23 8.20
N LEU A 100 -12.28 -9.07 7.86
CA LEU A 100 -10.98 -8.58 8.32
C LEU A 100 -11.20 -7.20 8.94
N THR A 101 -10.80 -7.01 10.19
CA THR A 101 -10.96 -5.74 10.89
C THR A 101 -9.70 -4.90 10.76
N ASP A 102 -9.86 -3.62 10.42
CA ASP A 102 -8.77 -2.66 10.28
C ASP A 102 -9.26 -1.22 10.57
N ILE A 103 -8.32 -0.29 10.73
CA ILE A 103 -8.59 1.13 10.93
C ILE A 103 -8.78 1.87 9.59
N ILE A 104 -9.73 2.80 9.55
CA ILE A 104 -9.96 3.65 8.38
C ILE A 104 -10.36 5.05 8.80
N ASN A 105 -10.09 6.03 7.95
CA ASN A 105 -10.67 7.33 8.11
C ASN A 105 -12.19 7.27 7.83
N LYS A 106 -13.02 7.81 8.73
CA LYS A 106 -14.48 7.79 8.65
C LYS A 106 -15.03 8.29 7.32
N LYS A 107 -14.37 9.27 6.70
CA LYS A 107 -14.77 9.83 5.40
C LYS A 107 -14.57 8.86 4.23
N ASP A 108 -13.69 7.89 4.39
CA ASP A 108 -13.26 6.93 3.36
C ASP A 108 -13.92 5.55 3.55
N ILE A 109 -14.88 5.43 4.48
CA ILE A 109 -15.62 4.18 4.72
C ILE A 109 -16.40 3.78 3.45
N PRO A 110 -16.15 2.59 2.88
CA PRO A 110 -16.88 2.11 1.71
C PRO A 110 -18.30 1.63 2.11
N PRO A 111 -19.22 1.51 1.16
CA PRO A 111 -20.50 0.84 1.42
C PRO A 111 -20.30 -0.64 1.79
N PRO A 112 -21.30 -1.27 2.41
CA PRO A 112 -21.34 -2.71 2.61
C PRO A 112 -21.23 -3.47 1.30
N PHE A 113 -20.63 -4.66 1.36
CA PHE A 113 -20.53 -5.56 0.23
C PHE A 113 -21.91 -5.97 -0.26
N ASP A 114 -22.13 -5.88 -1.56
CA ASP A 114 -23.36 -6.29 -2.23
C ASP A 114 -22.97 -7.22 -3.39
N VAL A 115 -23.42 -8.48 -3.31
CA VAL A 115 -23.01 -9.50 -4.29
C VAL A 115 -23.47 -9.16 -5.71
N MET A 116 -24.58 -8.44 -5.87
CA MET A 116 -25.11 -8.08 -7.18
C MET A 116 -24.34 -6.88 -7.75
N LEU A 117 -24.14 -5.84 -6.94
CA LEU A 117 -23.47 -4.62 -7.41
C LEU A 117 -21.95 -4.79 -7.58
N ASP A 118 -21.30 -5.56 -6.70
CA ASP A 118 -19.84 -5.63 -6.66
C ASP A 118 -19.26 -6.74 -7.54
N ARG A 119 -20.04 -7.78 -7.86
CA ARG A 119 -19.59 -8.85 -8.77
C ARG A 119 -20.10 -8.71 -10.20
N GLU A 120 -21.06 -7.83 -10.46
CA GLU A 120 -21.48 -7.60 -11.83
C GLU A 120 -20.32 -7.02 -12.65
N PRO A 121 -19.93 -7.66 -13.76
CA PRO A 121 -18.90 -7.11 -14.60
C PRO A 121 -19.42 -5.79 -15.17
N ARG A 122 -18.66 -4.70 -14.98
CA ARG A 122 -18.90 -3.41 -15.65
C ARG A 122 -18.66 -3.51 -17.17
N PHE A 123 -19.34 -4.43 -17.85
CA PHE A 123 -19.56 -4.32 -19.29
C PHE A 123 -20.75 -3.40 -19.48
N ASN A 124 -20.48 -2.10 -19.63
CA ASN A 124 -21.39 -1.21 -20.32
C ASN A 124 -21.02 -1.20 -21.81
N PRO A 125 -21.61 -2.06 -22.66
CA PRO A 125 -21.31 -2.10 -24.09
C PRO A 125 -21.70 -0.80 -24.81
N TYR A 126 -22.39 0.14 -24.15
CA TYR A 126 -22.81 1.42 -24.73
C TYR A 126 -21.89 2.60 -24.40
N GLN A 127 -20.82 2.41 -23.63
CA GLN A 127 -19.88 3.49 -23.29
C GLN A 127 -18.69 3.63 -24.24
N TYR A 128 -18.60 2.77 -25.27
CA TYR A 128 -17.58 2.89 -26.31
C TYR A 128 -18.29 3.11 -27.66
N GLN A 129 -18.30 4.35 -28.15
CA GLN A 129 -18.49 4.55 -29.58
C GLN A 129 -17.20 4.08 -30.26
N ASP A 130 -17.30 3.00 -31.00
CA ASP A 130 -16.24 2.53 -31.88
C ASP A 130 -15.95 3.62 -32.93
N THR A 131 -14.91 4.41 -32.71
CA THR A 131 -14.43 5.42 -33.67
C THR A 131 -13.63 4.79 -34.82
N THR A 132 -13.57 3.45 -34.91
CA THR A 132 -12.86 2.75 -35.99
C THR A 132 -13.80 2.22 -37.07
N THR A 133 -14.82 3.00 -37.44
CA THR A 133 -15.40 2.88 -38.78
C THR A 133 -14.34 3.37 -39.78
N PHE A 134 -13.54 2.44 -40.29
CA PHE A 134 -12.66 2.63 -41.44
C PHE A 134 -13.46 3.29 -42.56
N GLN A 135 -13.31 4.60 -42.73
CA GLN A 135 -13.74 5.28 -43.95
C GLN A 135 -12.92 4.69 -45.09
N ARG A 136 -13.55 3.83 -45.88
CA ARG A 136 -13.06 3.45 -47.21
C ARG A 136 -13.13 4.69 -48.09
N ASP A 137 -12.13 5.56 -47.98
CA ASP A 137 -11.89 6.60 -48.97
C ASP A 137 -11.32 5.95 -50.23
N ASN A 138 -12.25 5.51 -51.08
CA ASN A 138 -12.01 5.32 -52.50
C ASN A 138 -11.68 6.68 -53.12
N LYS A 139 -10.40 7.01 -53.27
CA LYS A 139 -9.97 8.06 -54.18
C LYS A 139 -8.71 7.69 -54.96
N PHE A 140 -8.94 7.56 -56.26
CA PHE A 140 -8.03 7.59 -57.41
C PHE A 140 -7.42 6.29 -57.94
N ARG A 141 -8.09 5.78 -58.99
CA ARG A 141 -7.53 5.01 -60.11
C ARG A 141 -6.82 5.96 -61.11
N SER A 142 -5.73 5.43 -61.69
CA SER A 142 -5.15 5.65 -63.03
C SER A 142 -4.90 7.08 -63.55
N ASN A 143 -3.62 7.42 -63.75
CA ASN A 143 -2.91 7.30 -65.05
C ASN A 143 -1.40 7.33 -64.82
#